data_AF-A0A971P7X5-F1
#
_entry.id   AF-A0A971P7X5-F1
#
_cell.length_a   1.000
_cell.length_b   1.000
_cell.length_c   1.000
_cell.angle_alpha   90.00
_cell.angle_beta   90.00
_cell.angle_gamma   90.00
#
_symmetry.space_group_name_H-M   'P 1'
#
loop_
_entity.id
_entity.type
_entity.pdbx_description
1 polymer ?
#
loop_
_entity_poly.entity_id
_entity_poly.type
_entity_poly.pdbx_seq_one_letter_code
_entity_poly.pdbx_strand_id
1 'polypeptide(L)'
;MISKKYANDYEIERIEDPNGKSKQKIVYKGKYFDFSASEEEIRATGKRIAIISAISWAAYLLPLWIESSAARTFFIIIPHAFLAVPLFLVSMLAWALLRVKPPLTREQNDRFRGRPSLTAMLIALFAGIASAGFLIRLTDVSSLTFPGDAIFFVCDLTLLFLVYLLFRHKERIASYELGG
;
A
#
# COMPACT_ATOMS: atom_id res chain seq x y z
N MET A 1 -17.33 -10.03 -3.92
CA MET A 1 -18.18 -9.44 -4.98
C MET A 1 -17.28 -9.03 -6.13
N ILE A 2 -17.59 -9.49 -7.34
CA ILE A 2 -16.87 -9.10 -8.56
C ILE A 2 -17.24 -7.63 -8.84
N SER A 3 -16.25 -6.76 -9.04
CA SER A 3 -16.51 -5.36 -9.41
C SER A 3 -17.18 -5.32 -10.78
N LYS A 4 -18.17 -4.43 -10.98
CA LYS A 4 -18.83 -4.23 -12.28
C LYS A 4 -17.83 -4.03 -13.42
N LYS A 5 -16.66 -3.46 -13.13
CA LYS A 5 -15.56 -3.25 -14.10
C LYS A 5 -15.01 -4.56 -14.70
N TYR A 6 -15.00 -5.65 -13.93
CA TYR A 6 -14.44 -6.96 -14.34
C TYR A 6 -15.51 -8.03 -14.56
N ALA A 7 -16.80 -7.70 -14.43
CA ALA A 7 -17.88 -8.66 -14.53
C ALA A 7 -17.92 -9.39 -15.88
N ASN A 8 -17.54 -8.71 -16.97
CA ASN A 8 -17.49 -9.28 -18.31
C ASN A 8 -16.35 -10.30 -18.50
N ASP A 9 -15.37 -10.34 -17.60
CA ASP A 9 -14.27 -11.31 -17.65
C ASP A 9 -14.65 -12.65 -16.98
N TYR A 10 -15.88 -12.79 -16.47
CA TYR A 10 -16.38 -13.98 -15.79
C TYR A 10 -17.67 -14.51 -16.44
N GLU A 11 -17.71 -15.81 -16.71
CA GLU A 11 -18.88 -16.52 -17.22
C GLU A 11 -19.36 -17.56 -16.20
N ILE A 12 -20.68 -17.74 -16.11
CA ILE A 12 -21.28 -18.75 -15.22
C ILE A 12 -21.50 -20.02 -16.03
N GLU A 13 -20.59 -20.97 -15.91
CA GLU A 13 -20.75 -22.29 -16.53
C GLU A 13 -21.53 -23.22 -15.59
N ARG A 14 -22.51 -23.94 -16.15
CA ARG A 14 -23.23 -25.00 -15.44
C ARG A 14 -22.49 -26.31 -15.66
N ILE A 15 -21.84 -26.82 -14.63
CA ILE A 15 -21.22 -28.14 -14.64
C ILE A 15 -22.23 -29.12 -14.07
N GLU A 16 -22.59 -30.14 -14.84
CA GLU A 16 -23.34 -31.27 -14.34
C GLU A 16 -22.39 -32.27 -13.67
N ASP A 17 -22.60 -32.52 -12.38
CA ASP A 17 -21.94 -33.63 -11.70
C ASP A 17 -22.39 -34.97 -12.32
N PRO A 18 -21.58 -36.04 -12.25
CA PRO A 18 -21.95 -37.38 -12.74
C PRO A 18 -23.26 -37.94 -12.15
N ASN A 19 -23.72 -37.38 -11.03
CA ASN A 19 -24.98 -37.70 -10.36
C ASN A 19 -26.16 -36.81 -10.79
N GLY A 20 -26.06 -36.07 -11.91
CA GLY A 20 -27.14 -35.25 -12.45
C GLY A 20 -27.45 -33.96 -11.68
N LYS A 21 -26.57 -33.55 -10.74
CA LYS A 21 -26.71 -32.27 -10.04
C LYS A 21 -25.97 -31.17 -10.79
N SER A 22 -26.69 -30.13 -11.22
CA SER A 22 -26.08 -28.95 -11.84
C SER A 22 -25.50 -28.02 -10.77
N LYS A 23 -24.21 -27.71 -10.89
CA LYS A 23 -23.51 -26.69 -10.09
C LYS A 23 -23.14 -25.53 -11.01
N GLN A 24 -23.52 -24.32 -10.62
CA GLN A 24 -23.06 -23.10 -11.27
C GLN A 24 -21.64 -22.78 -10.77
N LYS A 25 -20.68 -22.74 -11.68
CA LYS A 25 -19.30 -22.35 -11.39
C LYS A 25 -18.96 -21.09 -12.19
N ILE A 26 -18.46 -20.09 -11.50
CA ILE A 26 -17.96 -18.86 -12.12
C ILE A 26 -16.57 -19.16 -12.68
N VAL A 27 -16.39 -19.07 -13.99
CA VAL A 27 -15.13 -19.29 -14.71
C VAL A 27 -14.64 -17.97 -15.27
N TYR A 28 -13.36 -17.66 -15.06
CA TYR A 28 -12.74 -16.46 -15.63
C TYR A 28 -12.32 -16.73 -17.08
N LYS A 29 -12.75 -15.89 -18.02
CA LYS A 29 -12.40 -15.94 -19.45
C LYS A 29 -11.63 -14.71 -19.93
N GLY A 30 -11.25 -13.82 -19.02
CA GLY A 30 -10.42 -12.66 -19.35
C GLY A 30 -8.95 -13.02 -19.63
N LYS A 31 -8.17 -11.99 -19.98
CA LYS A 31 -6.72 -12.11 -20.19
C LYS A 31 -5.99 -12.46 -18.89
N TYR A 32 -4.99 -13.31 -18.98
CA TYR A 32 -4.09 -13.65 -17.88
C TYR A 32 -2.77 -12.88 -18.00
N PHE A 33 -2.17 -12.58 -16.87
CA PHE A 33 -0.89 -11.89 -16.78
C PHE A 33 0.09 -12.70 -15.94
N ASP A 34 1.36 -12.64 -16.27
CA ASP A 34 2.42 -13.15 -15.41
C ASP A 34 3.35 -12.00 -14.98
N PHE A 35 4.06 -12.21 -13.88
CA PHE A 35 5.14 -11.32 -13.48
C PHE A 35 6.34 -11.52 -14.39
N SER A 36 7.04 -10.43 -14.72
CA SER A 36 8.29 -10.50 -15.48
C SER A 36 9.44 -11.10 -14.67
N ALA A 37 9.33 -11.08 -13.34
CA ALA A 37 10.30 -11.63 -12.41
C ALA A 37 9.86 -13.02 -11.94
N SER A 38 10.82 -13.83 -11.50
CA SER A 38 10.56 -15.17 -10.95
C SER A 38 9.69 -15.12 -9.70
N GLU A 39 8.99 -16.23 -9.39
CA GLU A 39 8.16 -16.32 -8.18
C GLU A 39 8.97 -16.04 -6.89
N GLU A 40 10.23 -16.47 -6.86
CA GLU A 40 11.14 -16.22 -5.75
C GLU A 40 11.45 -14.73 -5.58
N GLU A 41 11.69 -14.00 -6.68
CA GLU A 41 11.94 -12.57 -6.68
C GLU A 41 10.72 -11.76 -6.27
N ILE A 42 9.52 -12.19 -6.70
CA ILE A 42 8.25 -11.56 -6.29
C ILE A 42 8.01 -11.78 -4.80
N ARG A 43 8.22 -12.99 -4.28
CA ARG A 43 8.12 -13.26 -2.84
C ARG A 43 9.16 -12.48 -2.04
N ALA A 44 10.41 -12.38 -2.54
CA ALA A 44 11.45 -11.57 -1.90
C ALA A 44 11.07 -10.07 -1.87
N THR A 45 10.48 -9.58 -2.96
CA THR A 45 9.96 -8.20 -3.03
C THR A 45 8.79 -8.00 -2.07
N GLY A 46 7.87 -8.96 -1.98
CA GLY A 46 6.79 -8.97 -0.98
C GLY A 46 7.30 -8.92 0.45
N LYS A 47 8.36 -9.68 0.79
CA LYS A 47 9.01 -9.62 2.11
C LYS A 47 9.61 -8.25 2.40
N ARG A 48 10.31 -7.64 1.42
CA ARG A 48 10.87 -6.29 1.57
C ARG A 48 9.78 -5.24 1.80
N ILE A 49 8.70 -5.29 1.03
CA ILE A 49 7.56 -4.38 1.20
C ILE A 49 6.87 -4.62 2.55
N ALA A 50 6.78 -5.87 3.02
CA ALA A 50 6.26 -6.17 4.36
C ALA A 50 7.13 -5.55 5.47
N ILE A 51 8.46 -5.63 5.36
CA ILE A 51 9.38 -4.98 6.30
C ILE A 51 9.21 -3.45 6.26
N ILE A 52 9.19 -2.85 5.07
CA ILE A 52 8.93 -1.42 4.88
C ILE A 52 7.60 -1.02 5.53
N SER A 53 6.55 -1.82 5.33
CA SER A 53 5.23 -1.59 5.93
C SER A 53 5.27 -1.65 7.45
N ALA A 54 5.98 -2.62 8.03
CA ALA A 54 6.11 -2.75 9.49
C ALA A 54 6.86 -1.56 10.10
N ILE A 55 7.97 -1.13 9.48
CA ILE A 55 8.73 0.05 9.91
C ILE A 55 7.86 1.31 9.76
N SER A 56 7.08 1.42 8.69
CA SER A 56 6.19 2.57 8.47
C SER A 56 5.10 2.65 9.55
N TRP A 57 4.52 1.51 9.97
CA TRP A 57 3.59 1.47 11.11
C TRP A 57 4.27 1.87 12.42
N ALA A 58 5.50 1.42 12.66
CA ALA A 58 6.25 1.84 13.83
C ALA A 58 6.50 3.36 13.83
N ALA A 59 6.94 3.92 12.71
CA ALA A 59 7.15 5.36 12.54
C ALA A 59 5.85 6.18 12.68
N TYR A 60 4.71 5.63 12.26
CA TYR A 60 3.41 6.28 12.44
C TYR A 60 2.93 6.29 13.90
N LEU A 61 3.13 5.18 14.63
CA LEU A 61 2.62 5.00 16.00
C LEU A 61 3.53 5.60 17.07
N LEU A 62 4.86 5.53 16.89
CA LEU A 62 5.84 6.05 17.84
C LEU A 62 5.57 7.51 18.29
N PRO A 63 5.33 8.48 17.39
CA PRO A 63 5.09 9.86 17.77
C PRO A 63 3.74 10.09 18.46
N LEU A 64 2.79 9.14 18.37
CA LEU A 64 1.52 9.20 19.10
C LEU A 64 1.66 8.80 20.56
N TRP A 65 2.71 8.06 20.91
CA TRP A 65 2.97 7.56 22.27
C TRP A 65 3.84 8.51 23.08
N ILE A 66 4.52 9.44 22.41
CA ILE A 66 5.44 10.39 23.02
C ILE A 66 4.72 11.73 23.11
N GLU A 67 4.78 12.37 24.28
CA GLU A 67 4.26 13.72 24.43
C GLU A 67 5.01 14.67 23.49
N SER A 68 4.29 15.14 22.49
CA SER A 68 4.75 16.16 21.56
C SER A 68 3.70 17.25 21.49
N SER A 69 4.15 18.49 21.40
CA SER A 69 3.27 19.62 21.16
C SER A 69 2.83 19.63 19.68
N ALA A 70 3.62 19.03 18.78
CA ALA A 70 3.23 18.73 17.40
C ALA A 70 1.93 17.90 17.35
N ALA A 71 1.80 16.84 18.17
CA ALA A 71 0.57 16.04 18.25
C ALA A 71 -0.64 16.82 18.80
N ARG A 72 -0.42 17.93 19.52
CA ARG A 72 -1.48 18.82 20.01
C ARG A 72 -1.90 19.87 18.97
N THR A 73 -1.19 19.95 17.85
CA THR A 73 -1.42 20.94 16.80
C THR A 73 -2.32 20.35 15.71
N PHE A 74 -3.56 20.86 15.59
CA PHE A 74 -4.58 20.29 14.70
C PHE A 74 -4.12 20.10 13.25
N PHE A 75 -3.44 21.10 12.67
CA PHE A 75 -2.98 21.04 11.27
C PHE A 75 -1.77 20.10 11.05
N ILE A 76 -1.17 19.53 12.11
CA ILE A 76 -0.12 18.52 12.04
C ILE A 76 -0.71 17.13 12.30
N ILE A 77 -1.48 16.98 13.38
CA ILE A 77 -2.02 15.68 13.81
C ILE A 77 -3.09 15.14 12.86
N ILE A 78 -3.91 16.01 12.23
CA ILE A 78 -4.95 15.56 11.30
C ILE A 78 -4.32 14.93 10.04
N PRO A 79 -3.43 15.60 9.29
CA PRO A 79 -2.72 14.96 8.18
C PRO A 79 -1.99 13.69 8.60
N HIS A 80 -1.35 13.70 9.77
CA HIS A 80 -0.70 12.51 10.31
C HIS A 80 -1.69 11.36 10.49
N ALA A 81 -2.84 11.59 11.12
CA ALA A 81 -3.87 10.57 11.32
C ALA A 81 -4.35 9.94 10.01
N PHE A 82 -4.46 10.73 8.93
CA PHE A 82 -4.84 10.24 7.61
C PHE A 82 -3.79 9.31 6.96
N LEU A 83 -2.54 9.27 7.46
CA LEU A 83 -1.52 8.32 7.00
C LEU A 83 -1.87 6.86 7.30
N ALA A 84 -2.75 6.58 8.27
CA ALA A 84 -3.20 5.23 8.55
C ALA A 84 -3.84 4.55 7.31
N VAL A 85 -4.55 5.33 6.48
CA VAL A 85 -5.23 4.82 5.28
C VAL A 85 -4.22 4.28 4.25
N PRO A 86 -3.26 5.07 3.75
CA PRO A 86 -2.29 4.54 2.81
C PRO A 86 -1.35 3.50 3.43
N LEU A 87 -1.01 3.58 4.73
CA LEU A 87 -0.24 2.52 5.40
C LEU A 87 -0.96 1.16 5.36
N PHE A 88 -2.28 1.17 5.54
CA PHE A 88 -3.10 -0.03 5.40
C PHE A 88 -3.09 -0.55 3.95
N LEU A 89 -3.12 0.33 2.94
CA LEU A 89 -3.00 -0.06 1.53
C LEU A 89 -1.63 -0.71 1.22
N VAL A 90 -0.53 -0.18 1.76
CA VAL A 90 0.81 -0.81 1.64
C VAL A 90 0.82 -2.19 2.29
N SER A 91 0.21 -2.31 3.47
CA SER A 91 0.14 -3.59 4.20
C SER A 91 -0.62 -4.65 3.38
N MET A 92 -1.75 -4.27 2.78
CA MET A 92 -2.51 -5.15 1.89
C MET A 92 -1.73 -5.53 0.63
N LEU A 93 -0.95 -4.61 0.06
CA LEU A 93 -0.08 -4.88 -1.09
C LEU A 93 1.01 -5.90 -0.72
N ALA A 94 1.68 -5.71 0.41
CA ALA A 94 2.70 -6.63 0.91
C ALA A 94 2.12 -8.04 1.08
N TRP A 95 0.97 -8.14 1.74
CA TRP A 95 0.28 -9.40 1.96
C TRP A 95 -0.16 -10.08 0.67
N ALA A 96 -0.65 -9.31 -0.30
CA ALA A 96 -1.03 -9.82 -1.60
C ALA A 96 0.18 -10.39 -2.36
N LEU A 97 1.33 -9.70 -2.36
CA LEU A 97 2.55 -10.18 -3.01
C LEU A 97 3.14 -11.44 -2.35
N LEU A 98 2.99 -11.59 -1.04
CA LEU A 98 3.45 -12.78 -0.32
C LEU A 98 2.61 -14.04 -0.62
N ARG A 99 1.36 -13.87 -1.05
CA ARG A 99 0.40 -14.95 -1.28
C ARG A 99 0.05 -15.16 -2.75
N VAL A 100 0.52 -14.28 -3.63
CA VAL A 100 0.19 -14.34 -5.04
C VAL A 100 0.80 -15.60 -5.66
N LYS A 101 -0.01 -16.29 -6.47
CA LYS A 101 0.43 -17.38 -7.33
C LYS A 101 0.04 -17.01 -8.75
N PRO A 102 0.99 -16.96 -9.70
CA PRO A 102 0.66 -16.82 -11.12
C PRO A 102 -0.21 -17.99 -11.61
N PRO A 103 -0.98 -17.82 -12.70
CA PRO A 103 -1.18 -16.58 -13.46
C PRO A 103 -2.18 -15.60 -12.79
N LEU A 104 -2.00 -14.31 -13.01
CA LEU A 104 -2.81 -13.22 -12.48
C LEU A 104 -4.03 -12.94 -13.36
N THR A 105 -5.17 -12.70 -12.73
CA THR A 105 -6.34 -12.09 -13.37
C THR A 105 -6.10 -10.61 -13.64
N ARG A 106 -6.89 -10.02 -14.56
CA ARG A 106 -6.84 -8.58 -14.88
C ARG A 106 -7.08 -7.70 -13.65
N GLU A 107 -7.99 -8.09 -12.76
CA GLU A 107 -8.21 -7.37 -11.50
C GLU A 107 -6.96 -7.36 -10.62
N GLN A 108 -6.29 -8.51 -10.48
CA GLN A 108 -5.07 -8.62 -9.69
C GLN A 108 -3.95 -7.79 -10.31
N ASN A 109 -3.79 -7.81 -11.63
CA ASN A 109 -2.78 -7.01 -12.32
C ASN A 109 -3.01 -5.50 -12.14
N ASP A 110 -4.23 -5.02 -12.36
CA ASP A 110 -4.60 -3.61 -12.13
C ASP A 110 -4.31 -3.19 -10.68
N ARG A 111 -4.59 -4.09 -9.73
CA ARG A 111 -4.34 -3.88 -8.30
C ARG A 111 -2.84 -3.71 -8.00
N PHE A 112 -1.97 -4.53 -8.59
CA PHE A 112 -0.52 -4.44 -8.39
C PHE A 112 0.11 -3.25 -9.12
N ARG A 113 -0.40 -2.83 -10.28
CA ARG A 113 0.10 -1.66 -11.02
C ARG A 113 -0.33 -0.33 -10.42
N GLY A 114 -1.61 -0.19 -10.06
CA GLY A 114 -2.21 1.09 -9.66
C GLY A 114 -2.01 1.46 -8.19
N ARG A 115 -2.14 0.49 -7.27
CA ARG A 115 -2.12 0.77 -5.83
C ARG A 115 -0.79 1.33 -5.31
N PRO A 116 0.40 0.85 -5.71
CA PRO A 116 1.65 1.39 -5.18
C PRO A 116 1.81 2.89 -5.46
N SER A 117 1.42 3.34 -6.66
CA SER A 117 1.54 4.74 -7.08
C SER A 117 0.61 5.67 -6.30
N LEU A 118 -0.65 5.27 -6.15
CA LEU A 118 -1.64 6.04 -5.40
C LEU A 118 -1.25 6.12 -3.92
N THR A 119 -0.85 4.98 -3.35
CA THR A 119 -0.52 4.88 -1.93
C THR A 119 0.70 5.74 -1.61
N ALA A 120 1.73 5.68 -2.44
CA ALA A 120 2.93 6.48 -2.27
C ALA A 120 2.66 7.98 -2.43
N MET A 121 1.81 8.38 -3.37
CA MET A 121 1.35 9.77 -3.51
C MET A 121 0.61 10.25 -2.25
N LEU A 122 -0.28 9.44 -1.68
CA LEU A 122 -1.02 9.79 -0.47
C LEU A 122 -0.11 9.95 0.76
N ILE A 123 0.86 9.04 0.94
CA ILE A 123 1.83 9.17 2.05
C ILE A 123 2.69 10.42 1.86
N ALA A 124 3.20 10.66 0.65
CA ALA A 124 4.00 11.84 0.35
C ALA A 124 3.21 13.14 0.61
N LEU A 125 1.92 13.17 0.26
CA LEU A 125 1.05 14.31 0.51
C LEU A 125 0.85 14.56 2.01
N PHE A 126 0.40 13.54 2.75
CA PHE A 126 0.05 13.71 4.17
C PHE A 126 1.28 13.91 5.06
N ALA A 127 2.34 13.13 4.86
CA ALA A 127 3.60 13.30 5.60
C ALA A 127 4.30 14.62 5.20
N GLY A 128 4.16 15.05 3.92
CA GLY A 128 4.66 16.34 3.46
C GLY A 128 3.95 17.52 4.12
N ILE A 129 2.61 17.47 4.24
CA ILE A 129 1.84 18.49 4.96
C ILE A 129 2.23 18.53 6.44
N ALA A 130 2.34 17.37 7.10
CA ALA A 130 2.74 17.29 8.50
C ALA A 130 4.16 17.84 8.73
N SER A 131 5.11 17.46 7.88
CA SER A 131 6.49 17.98 7.89
C SER A 131 6.56 19.49 7.64
N ALA A 132 5.77 20.01 6.70
CA ALA A 132 5.69 21.45 6.45
C ALA A 132 5.08 22.21 7.64
N GLY A 133 4.05 21.64 8.28
CA GLY A 133 3.47 22.17 9.51
C GLY A 133 4.50 22.27 10.64
N PHE A 134 5.38 21.28 10.76
CA PHE A 134 6.51 21.32 11.69
C PHE A 134 7.52 22.43 11.34
N LEU A 135 7.91 22.58 10.07
CA LEU A 135 8.84 23.62 9.63
C LEU A 135 8.31 25.04 9.89
N ILE A 136 7.00 25.26 9.69
CA ILE A 136 6.35 26.53 10.04
C ILE A 136 6.49 26.77 11.54
N ARG A 137 6.32 25.73 12.35
CA ARG A 137 6.42 25.83 13.81
C ARG A 137 7.82 26.15 14.33
N LEU A 138 8.87 25.70 13.64
CA LEU A 138 10.26 26.06 13.99
C LEU A 138 10.51 27.58 13.98
N THR A 139 9.68 28.36 13.29
CA THR A 139 9.79 29.82 13.29
C THR A 139 9.29 30.47 14.60
N ASP A 140 8.53 29.74 15.41
CA ASP A 140 8.05 30.18 16.71
C ASP A 140 8.97 29.65 17.83
N VAL A 141 9.80 30.55 18.38
CA VAL A 141 10.82 30.28 19.40
C VAL A 141 10.23 29.65 20.67
N SER A 142 8.94 29.88 20.95
CA SER A 142 8.25 29.31 22.12
C SER A 142 7.93 27.81 21.99
N SER A 143 7.97 27.30 20.76
CA SER A 143 7.39 26.00 20.39
C SER A 143 8.39 24.84 20.35
N LEU A 144 9.69 25.10 20.51
CA LEU A 144 10.77 24.10 20.55
C LEU A 144 10.94 23.41 21.92
N THR A 145 9.94 23.52 22.79
CA THR A 145 10.02 23.17 24.21
C THR A 145 9.98 21.67 24.49
N PHE A 146 9.54 20.83 23.54
CA PHE A 146 9.38 19.39 23.76
C PHE A 146 10.30 18.55 22.87
N PRO A 147 11.15 17.67 23.43
CA PRO A 147 11.98 16.75 22.64
C PRO A 147 11.15 15.79 21.77
N GLY A 148 9.88 15.56 22.11
CA GLY A 148 8.94 14.77 21.31
C GLY A 148 8.64 15.37 19.93
N ASP A 149 8.80 16.69 19.76
CA ASP A 149 8.56 17.36 18.48
C ASP A 149 9.64 16.99 17.44
N ALA A 150 10.89 16.82 17.88
CA ALA A 150 11.97 16.32 17.01
C ALA A 150 11.75 14.85 16.60
N ILE A 151 11.23 14.03 17.53
CA ILE A 151 10.91 12.62 17.24
C ILE A 151 9.77 12.54 16.21
N PHE A 152 8.75 13.39 16.34
CA PHE A 152 7.66 13.50 15.37
C PHE A 152 8.20 13.79 13.97
N PHE A 153 9.05 14.81 13.83
CA PHE A 153 9.64 15.18 12.55
C PHE A 153 10.51 14.07 11.94
N VAL A 154 11.35 13.42 12.75
CA VAL A 154 12.18 12.29 12.29
C VAL A 154 11.31 11.12 11.81
N CYS A 155 10.18 10.86 12.46
CA CYS A 155 9.24 9.82 12.04
C CYS A 155 8.59 10.15 10.69
N ASP A 156 8.18 11.39 10.47
CA ASP A 156 7.62 11.83 9.19
C ASP A 156 8.64 11.77 8.05
N LEU A 157 9.88 12.21 8.30
CA LEU A 157 10.97 12.07 7.33
C LEU A 157 11.26 10.60 7.01
N THR A 158 11.20 9.73 8.01
CA THR A 158 11.35 8.28 7.83
C THR A 158 10.24 7.73 6.94
N LEU A 159 8.98 8.17 7.14
CA LEU A 159 7.86 7.78 6.29
C LEU A 159 8.06 8.22 4.83
N LEU A 160 8.51 9.46 4.61
CA LEU A 160 8.84 9.96 3.26
C LEU A 160 9.95 9.13 2.60
N PHE A 161 10.99 8.77 3.36
CA PHE A 161 12.08 7.93 2.86
C PHE A 161 11.60 6.50 2.51
N LEU A 162 10.74 5.90 3.34
CA LEU A 162 10.19 4.57 3.11
C LEU A 162 9.27 4.54 1.87
N VAL A 163 8.54 5.62 1.61
CA VAL A 163 7.75 5.78 0.37
C VAL A 163 8.64 5.82 -0.86
N TYR A 164 9.74 6.56 -0.79
CA TYR A 164 10.71 6.59 -1.88
C TYR A 164 11.27 5.20 -2.19
N LEU A 165 11.60 4.41 -1.16
CA LEU A 165 12.02 3.02 -1.32
C LEU A 165 10.91 2.15 -1.95
N LEU A 166 9.65 2.35 -1.56
CA LEU A 166 8.51 1.64 -2.15
C LEU A 166 8.34 1.95 -3.64
N PHE A 167 8.52 3.21 -4.05
CA PHE A 167 8.54 3.59 -5.47
C PHE A 167 9.67 2.91 -6.24
N ARG A 168 10.88 2.84 -5.67
CA ARG A 168 12.02 2.16 -6.31
C ARG A 168 11.79 0.67 -6.51
N HIS A 169 11.00 0.04 -5.65
CA HIS A 169 10.64 -1.38 -5.80
C HIS A 169 9.48 -1.64 -6.76
N LYS A 170 8.73 -0.61 -7.18
CA LYS A 170 7.60 -0.72 -8.13
C LYS A 170 8.01 -1.31 -9.47
N GLU A 171 9.19 -0.94 -9.98
CA GLU A 171 9.69 -1.41 -11.29
C GLU A 171 9.91 -2.92 -11.33
N ARG A 172 10.10 -3.57 -10.17
CA ARG A 172 10.30 -5.01 -10.07
C ARG A 172 9.01 -5.83 -10.12
N ILE A 173 7.86 -5.16 -10.10
CA ILE A 173 6.52 -5.78 -10.14
C ILE A 173 5.90 -5.59 -11.54
N ALA A 174 6.75 -5.44 -12.57
CA ALA A 174 6.27 -5.40 -13.94
C ALA A 174 5.61 -6.74 -14.32
N SER A 175 4.54 -6.64 -15.08
CA SER A 175 3.74 -7.78 -15.54
C SER A 175 3.58 -7.71 -17.04
N TYR A 176 3.59 -8.86 -17.70
CA TYR A 176 3.32 -9.00 -19.13
C TYR A 176 2.06 -9.83 -19.36
N GLU A 177 1.40 -9.59 -20.48
CA GLU A 177 0.21 -10.35 -20.88
C GLU A 177 0.65 -11.72 -21.38
N LEU A 178 0.06 -12.80 -20.85
CA LEU A 178 0.25 -14.13 -21.40
C LEU A 178 -0.53 -14.19 -22.72
N GLY A 179 0.19 -14.36 -23.84
CA GLY A 179 -0.41 -14.47 -25.16
C GLY A 179 -1.43 -15.60 -25.21
N GLY A 180 -2.61 -15.30 -25.77
CA GLY A 180 -3.64 -16.28 -26.11
C GLY A 180 -3.31 -17.04 -27.38
#